data_AF-A0A848EP50-F1
#
_entry.id   AF-A0A848EP50-F1
#
_cell.length_a   1.000
_cell.length_b   1.000
_cell.length_c   1.000
_cell.angle_alpha   90.00
_cell.angle_beta   90.00
_cell.angle_gamma   90.00
#
_symmetry.space_group_name_H-M   'P 1'
#
loop_
_entity.id
_entity.type
_entity.pdbx_description
1 polymer ?
#
loop_
_entity_poly.entity_id
_entity_poly.type
_entity_poly.pdbx_seq_one_letter_code
_entity_poly.pdbx_strand_id
1 'polypeptide(L)' 'MSGNIIQLNEDLIKNNLKDLVRNSVEETLNALLDHEADELVRAGKYERTGDRKGYR' A
#
# COMPACT_ATOMS: atom_id res chain seq x y z
N MET A 1 -5.59 -33.28 -30.67
CA MET A 1 -5.09 -32.59 -29.46
C MET A 1 -6.14 -31.60 -29.02
N SER A 2 -7.02 -31.99 -28.07
CA SER A 2 -7.99 -31.07 -27.47
C SER A 2 -7.23 -30.14 -26.54
N GLY A 3 -7.10 -28.87 -26.92
CA GLY A 3 -6.51 -27.85 -26.04
C GLY A 3 -7.25 -27.81 -24.70
N ASN A 4 -6.53 -27.66 -23.60
CA ASN A 4 -7.13 -27.50 -22.28
C ASN A 4 -8.02 -26.24 -22.30
N ILE A 5 -9.33 -26.44 -22.41
CA ILE A 5 -10.31 -25.36 -22.31
C ILE A 5 -10.41 -25.00 -20.83
N ILE A 6 -9.77 -23.91 -20.44
CA ILE A 6 -9.89 -23.34 -19.10
C ILE A 6 -11.21 -22.58 -19.07
N GLN A 7 -12.16 -23.05 -18.26
CA GLN A 7 -13.38 -22.29 -17.97
C GLN A 7 -13.05 -21.25 -16.90
N LEU A 8 -13.24 -19.98 -17.25
CA LEU A 8 -12.99 -18.85 -16.36
C LEU A 8 -14.33 -18.35 -15.81
N ASN A 9 -14.45 -18.29 -14.49
CA ASN A 9 -15.56 -17.59 -13.85
C ASN A 9 -15.24 -16.09 -13.83
N GLU A 10 -15.93 -15.33 -14.68
CA GLU A 10 -15.69 -13.91 -14.89
C GLU A 10 -15.90 -13.08 -13.61
N ASP A 11 -16.93 -13.37 -12.83
CA ASP A 11 -17.24 -12.66 -11.59
C ASP A 11 -16.16 -12.87 -10.54
N LEU A 12 -15.66 -14.11 -10.41
CA LEU A 12 -14.59 -14.45 -9.48
C LEU A 12 -13.28 -13.74 -9.86
N ILE A 13 -12.95 -13.67 -11.16
CA ILE A 13 -11.75 -12.99 -11.65
C ILE A 13 -11.84 -11.48 -11.45
N LYS A 14 -12.99 -10.87 -11.74
CA LYS A 14 -13.20 -9.43 -11.52
C LYS A 14 -13.04 -9.05 -10.06
N ASN A 15 -13.56 -9.87 -9.14
CA ASN A 15 -13.40 -9.63 -7.70
C ASN A 15 -11.92 -9.73 -7.29
N ASN A 16 -11.22 -10.79 -7.70
CA ASN A 16 -9.80 -10.95 -7.40
C ASN A 16 -8.94 -9.82 -7.97
N LEU A 17 -9.22 -9.38 -9.21
CA LEU A 17 -8.53 -8.25 -9.84
C LEU A 17 -8.80 -6.95 -9.09
N LYS A 18 -10.03 -6.71 -8.65
CA LYS A 18 -10.38 -5.52 -7.86
C LYS A 18 -9.59 -5.47 -6.56
N ASP A 19 -9.46 -6.59 -5.87
CA ASP A 19 -8.72 -6.65 -4.62
C ASP A 19 -7.21 -6.50 -4.84
N LEU A 20 -6.68 -7.14 -5.88
CA LEU A 20 -5.27 -6.98 -6.27
C LEU A 20 -4.95 -5.52 -6.61
N VAL A 21 -5.79 -4.86 -7.40
CA VAL A 21 -5.61 -3.44 -7.77
C VAL A 21 -5.70 -2.56 -6.54
N ARG A 22 -6.69 -2.78 -5.66
CA ARG A 22 -6.82 -1.99 -4.43
C ARG A 22 -5.57 -2.09 -3.57
N ASN A 23 -5.12 -3.31 -3.27
CA ASN A 23 -3.96 -3.53 -2.41
C ASN A 23 -2.69 -2.91 -3.00
N SER A 24 -2.47 -3.08 -4.31
CA SER A 24 -1.31 -2.49 -5.00
C SER A 24 -1.32 -0.96 -4.92
N VAL A 25 -2.48 -0.32 -5.08
CA VAL A 25 -2.62 1.13 -4.97
C VAL A 25 -2.41 1.59 -3.54
N GLU A 26 -3.02 0.91 -2.56
CA GLU A 26 -2.87 1.24 -1.13
C GLU A 26 -1.40 1.13 -0.68
N GLU A 27 -0.70 0.05 -1.03
CA GLU A 27 0.72 -0.14 -0.73
C GLU A 27 1.58 0.97 -1.35
N THR A 28 1.33 1.30 -2.63
CA THR A 28 2.09 2.34 -3.33
C THR A 28 1.88 3.72 -2.69
N LEU A 29 0.64 4.06 -2.35
CA LEU A 29 0.33 5.35 -1.71
C LEU A 29 0.93 5.46 -0.32
N ASN A 30 0.85 4.39 0.48
CA ASN A 30 1.46 4.39 1.81
C ASN A 30 2.98 4.57 1.74
N ALA A 31 3.65 3.91 0.79
CA ALA A 31 5.08 4.07 0.58
C ALA A 31 5.47 5.51 0.18
N LEU A 32 4.67 6.17 -0.66
CA LEU A 32 4.89 7.58 -1.03
C LEU A 32 4.68 8.52 0.14
N LEU A 33 3.65 8.30 0.96
CA LEU A 33 3.36 9.10 2.14
C LEU A 33 4.44 8.93 3.22
N ASP A 34 4.93 7.72 3.43
CA ASP A 34 6.04 7.45 4.35
C ASP A 34 7.31 8.18 3.88
N HIS A 35 7.60 8.14 2.57
CA HIS A 35 8.74 8.87 2.00
C HIS A 35 8.61 10.40 2.15
N GLU A 36 7.44 10.96 1.84
CA GLU A 36 7.18 12.39 2.01
C GLU A 36 7.31 12.81 3.49
N ALA A 37 6.80 11.99 4.41
CA ALA A 37 6.95 12.23 5.85
C ALA A 37 8.42 12.22 6.28
N ASP A 38 9.22 11.29 5.78
CA ASP A 38 10.66 11.22 6.06
C ASP A 38 11.39 12.47 5.53
N GLU A 39 11.09 12.94 4.32
CA GLU A 39 11.68 14.14 3.74
C GLU A 39 11.33 15.41 4.52
N LEU A 40 10.07 15.55 4.95
CA LEU A 40 9.56 16.72 5.66
C LEU A 40 10.03 16.77 7.11
N VAL A 41 9.99 15.64 7.81
CA VAL A 41 10.22 15.59 9.26
C VAL A 41 11.71 15.42 9.57
N ARG A 42 12.49 14.79 8.67
CA ARG A 42 13.93 14.50 8.86
C ARG A 42 14.24 13.86 10.23
N ALA A 43 13.31 13.08 10.75
CA ALA A 43 13.44 12.37 12.01
C ALA A 43 12.94 10.94 11.81
N GLY A 44 13.63 9.97 12.41
CA GLY A 44 13.28 8.56 12.31
C GLY A 44 11.91 8.27 12.93
N LYS A 45 11.33 7.12 12.55
CA LYS A 45 10.07 6.65 13.12
C LYS A 45 10.16 6.57 14.65
N TYR A 46 9.29 7.32 15.33
CA TYR A 46 9.28 7.50 16.79
C TYR A 46 10.47 8.27 17.41
N GLU A 47 11.28 8.96 16.60
CA GLU A 47 12.35 9.79 17.11
C GLU A 47 11.79 10.94 17.95
N ARG A 48 12.34 11.08 19.17
CA ARG A 48 12.03 12.16 20.09
C ARG A 48 13.25 13.05 20.22
N THR A 49 13.23 14.19 19.53
CA THR A 49 14.19 15.26 19.78
C THR A 49 13.78 15.99 21.07
N GLY A 50 14.75 16.37 21.90
CA GLY A 50 14.51 17.09 23.17
C GLY A 50 13.77 18.42 23.01
N ASP A 51 13.79 18.99 21.78
CA ASP A 51 13.09 20.21 21.41
C ASP A 51 11.59 20.03 21.18
N ARG A 52 11.12 18.81 20.88
CA ARG A 52 9.68 18.52 20.83
C ARG A 52 9.11 18.50 22.25
N LYS A 53 8.77 19.67 22.76
CA LYS A 53 7.92 19.82 23.95
C LYS A 53 6.50 19.40 23.61
N GLY A 54 6.23 18.10 23.60
CA GLY A 54 4.86 17.59 23.53
C GLY A 54 4.08 18.11 24.74
N TYR A 55 2.95 18.77 24.49
CA TYR A 55 1.97 19.06 25.54
C TYR A 55 1.47 17.74 26.10
N ARG A 56 1.81 17.48 27.37
CA ARG A 56 1.06 16.56 28.22
C ARG A 56 0.00 17.36 28.95
#